data_AF-A0A316N7R6-F1
#
_entry.id   AF-A0A316N7R6-F1
#
_cell.length_a   1.000
_cell.length_b   1.000
_cell.length_c   1.000
_cell.angle_alpha   90.00
_cell.angle_beta   90.00
_cell.angle_gamma   90.00
#
_symmetry.space_group_name_H-M   'P 1'
#
loop_
_entity.id
_entity.type
_entity.pdbx_description
1 polymer ?
#
loop_
_entity_poly.entity_id
_entity_poly.type
_entity_poly.pdbx_seq_one_letter_code
_entity_poly.pdbx_strand_id
1 'polypeptide(L)'
;MTNRELYNQIQNPLDNDETLQLFLECYQQNHGDIPYDYIVGATYMNQRLTLDWDKQSELMAFLLNRSRARGGIKNPYGIPTINYFIKTLPDPVPKDFFTRPEVLVNLRDVFAYSDSMDELVVHPHVLKPWQGVGSSDHDEIHHRLYLNVKAEDEIDMAMKFVEKCDQKDLPIELKIFRLDSDRRDSFVIYVPGEELSSYVDVLREIKEENPSLVAKVGEPPIFTGNIDGWIGYGSEKIDSYESSSYHAERLKVINDSITNVLRSYVKENLETQISNPDTNQTISVRDYFTKNLKNQVVEQKRRYTNLDSKTSQEIDSAIEQSLEELLSDEFKEKSYQTESMTFQLNRFHIRSAIADAISKCDIDLSKFLPDIKKEIQANAIIRGMDPDKICFDVENRDLLFARDNSEKELQAEDSPKVLIYSDKNNSSNQS
;
A
#
# COMPACT_ATOMS: atom_id res chain seq x y z
N MET A 1 -10.39 -16.26 -16.33
CA MET A 1 -9.03 -15.86 -16.76
C MET A 1 -8.04 -16.58 -15.86
N THR A 2 -6.90 -17.05 -16.37
CA THR A 2 -5.88 -17.69 -15.51
C THR A 2 -5.16 -16.64 -14.64
N ASN A 3 -4.58 -17.06 -13.51
CA ASN A 3 -3.86 -16.15 -12.64
C ASN A 3 -2.63 -15.53 -13.32
N ARG A 4 -1.96 -16.28 -14.21
CA ARG A 4 -0.85 -15.78 -15.02
C ARG A 4 -1.28 -14.77 -16.07
N GLU A 5 -2.44 -14.97 -16.72
CA GLU A 5 -3.00 -13.97 -17.63
C GLU A 5 -3.32 -12.67 -16.88
N LEU A 6 -3.91 -12.78 -15.68
CA LEU A 6 -4.19 -11.62 -14.85
C LEU A 6 -2.91 -10.91 -14.39
N TYR A 7 -1.92 -11.64 -13.89
CA TYR A 7 -0.61 -11.08 -13.55
C TYR A 7 -0.06 -10.27 -14.73
N ASN A 8 -0.09 -10.82 -15.94
CA ASN A 8 0.39 -10.14 -17.14
C ASN A 8 -0.39 -8.87 -17.51
N GLN A 9 -1.70 -8.82 -17.20
CA GLN A 9 -2.54 -7.64 -17.42
C GLN A 9 -2.35 -6.54 -16.38
N ILE A 10 -1.94 -6.89 -15.16
CA ILE A 10 -1.64 -5.91 -14.12
C ILE A 10 -0.44 -5.07 -14.56
N GLN A 11 -0.70 -3.79 -14.76
CA GLN A 11 0.32 -2.82 -15.15
C GLN A 11 1.13 -2.41 -13.93
N ASN A 12 2.45 -2.40 -14.06
CA ASN A 12 3.35 -1.94 -13.02
C ASN A 12 3.31 -0.39 -12.96
N PRO A 13 3.09 0.23 -11.79
CA PRO A 13 3.03 1.69 -11.68
C PRO A 13 4.33 2.38 -12.10
N LEU A 14 5.45 1.67 -12.08
CA LEU A 14 6.77 2.21 -12.43
C LEU A 14 7.12 2.12 -13.92
N ASP A 15 6.27 1.51 -14.74
CA ASP A 15 6.43 1.52 -16.19
C ASP A 15 6.12 2.90 -16.76
N ASN A 16 5.31 3.70 -16.05
CA ASN A 16 5.03 5.09 -16.38
C ASN A 16 6.12 6.02 -15.83
N ASP A 17 6.87 6.69 -16.72
CA ASP A 17 7.90 7.67 -16.34
C ASP A 17 7.31 8.87 -15.59
N GLU A 18 6.05 9.25 -15.85
CA GLU A 18 5.39 10.35 -15.14
C GLU A 18 5.23 10.03 -13.64
N THR A 19 5.00 8.76 -13.29
CA THR A 19 4.89 8.33 -11.89
C THR A 19 6.22 8.47 -11.16
N LEU A 20 7.33 8.07 -11.78
CA LEU A 20 8.66 8.23 -11.18
C LEU A 20 9.10 9.69 -11.13
N GLN A 21 8.77 10.47 -12.16
CA GLN A 21 9.02 11.90 -12.19
C GLN A 21 8.32 12.60 -11.03
N LEU A 22 7.05 12.26 -10.78
CA LEU A 22 6.31 12.78 -9.62
C LEU A 22 6.98 12.39 -8.30
N PHE A 23 7.43 11.15 -8.14
CA PHE A 23 8.14 10.73 -6.92
C PHE A 23 9.44 11.50 -6.71
N LEU A 24 10.18 11.77 -7.78
CA LEU A 24 11.41 12.55 -7.72
C LEU A 24 11.14 14.01 -7.33
N GLU A 25 10.08 14.60 -7.87
CA GLU A 25 9.62 15.94 -7.49
C GLU A 25 9.16 16.00 -6.03
N CYS A 26 8.36 15.03 -5.60
CA CYS A 26 7.92 14.90 -4.20
C CYS A 26 9.13 14.77 -3.26
N TYR A 27 10.08 13.89 -3.61
CA TYR A 27 11.32 13.68 -2.87
C TYR A 27 12.09 15.00 -2.70
N GLN A 28 12.21 15.80 -3.74
CA GLN A 28 12.89 17.09 -3.64
C GLN A 28 12.13 18.12 -2.81
N GLN A 29 10.81 18.23 -3.01
CA GLN A 29 9.98 19.23 -2.33
C GLN A 29 9.82 18.93 -0.82
N ASN A 30 9.99 17.68 -0.41
CA ASN A 30 9.78 17.23 0.96
C ASN A 30 11.07 16.73 1.61
N HIS A 31 12.20 17.40 1.33
CA HIS A 31 13.49 17.17 1.98
C HIS A 31 13.93 15.70 1.99
N GLY A 32 13.79 15.07 0.82
CA GLY A 32 14.17 13.70 0.57
C GLY A 32 13.14 12.66 0.98
N ASP A 33 11.91 13.06 1.36
CA ASP A 33 10.83 12.11 1.62
C ASP A 33 9.74 12.14 0.57
N ILE A 34 9.00 11.04 0.45
CA ILE A 34 7.77 10.98 -0.33
C ILE A 34 6.63 10.78 0.68
N PRO A 35 5.87 11.83 1.01
CA PRO A 35 4.83 11.71 2.02
C PRO A 35 3.72 10.77 1.57
N TYR A 36 3.17 10.01 2.51
CA TYR A 36 2.09 9.04 2.25
C TYR A 36 0.89 9.65 1.53
N ASP A 37 0.51 10.87 1.90
CA ASP A 37 -0.67 11.57 1.36
C ASP A 37 -0.58 11.79 -0.17
N TYR A 38 0.63 11.94 -0.74
CA TYR A 38 0.80 12.04 -2.19
C TYR A 38 0.47 10.72 -2.89
N ILE A 39 0.76 9.58 -2.25
CA ILE A 39 0.59 8.26 -2.83
C ILE A 39 -0.88 7.86 -2.86
N VAL A 40 -1.57 8.16 -1.77
CA VAL A 40 -3.02 7.89 -1.66
C VAL A 40 -3.86 9.01 -2.24
N GLY A 41 -3.23 10.07 -2.77
CA GLY A 41 -3.92 11.22 -3.35
C GLY A 41 -4.86 11.92 -2.37
N ALA A 42 -4.51 11.97 -1.08
CA ALA A 42 -5.38 12.49 -0.04
C ALA A 42 -5.65 13.99 -0.26
N THR A 43 -6.92 14.36 -0.35
CA THR A 43 -7.35 15.75 -0.17
C THR A 43 -8.28 15.82 1.04
N TYR A 44 -7.91 16.63 2.04
CA TYR A 44 -8.72 16.82 3.23
C TYR A 44 -9.89 17.77 2.92
N MET A 45 -11.11 17.29 3.09
CA MET A 45 -12.32 18.07 2.93
C MET A 45 -12.64 18.81 4.22
N ASN A 46 -12.95 20.11 4.12
CA ASN A 46 -13.41 20.92 5.27
C ASN A 46 -14.84 20.57 5.74
N GLN A 47 -15.51 19.57 5.14
CA GLN A 47 -16.88 19.19 5.46
C GLN A 47 -16.97 17.70 5.75
N ARG A 48 -17.55 17.35 6.90
CA ARG A 48 -17.95 15.98 7.21
C ARG A 48 -19.12 15.60 6.32
N LEU A 49 -18.95 14.53 5.56
CA LEU A 49 -20.01 13.96 4.73
C LEU A 49 -21.10 13.35 5.62
N THR A 50 -22.36 13.56 5.25
CA THR A 50 -23.51 12.97 5.93
C THR A 50 -23.68 11.51 5.50
N LEU A 51 -23.68 10.60 6.48
CA LEU A 51 -23.91 9.17 6.27
C LEU A 51 -25.37 8.89 5.88
N ASP A 52 -25.57 8.12 4.82
CA ASP A 52 -26.85 7.45 4.54
C ASP A 52 -26.97 6.23 5.47
N TRP A 53 -27.57 6.48 6.64
CA TRP A 53 -27.72 5.49 7.70
C TRP A 53 -28.63 4.32 7.30
N ASP A 54 -29.58 4.54 6.39
CA ASP A 54 -30.48 3.48 5.94
C ASP A 54 -29.71 2.44 5.13
N LYS A 55 -28.94 2.89 4.13
CA LYS A 55 -28.09 1.99 3.32
C LYS A 55 -27.02 1.31 4.15
N GLN A 56 -26.40 2.04 5.08
CA GLN A 56 -25.39 1.47 5.97
C GLN A 56 -25.99 0.39 6.88
N SER A 57 -27.17 0.64 7.45
CA SER A 57 -27.89 -0.33 8.28
C SER A 57 -28.24 -1.59 7.49
N GLU A 58 -28.64 -1.45 6.22
CA GLU A 58 -28.90 -2.58 5.33
C GLU A 58 -27.65 -3.43 5.07
N LEU A 59 -26.52 -2.80 4.73
CA LEU A 59 -25.24 -3.50 4.52
C LEU A 59 -24.81 -4.25 5.80
N MET A 60 -24.90 -3.62 6.96
CA MET A 60 -24.55 -4.25 8.24
C MET A 60 -25.44 -5.45 8.54
N ALA A 61 -26.76 -5.30 8.38
CA ALA A 61 -27.71 -6.38 8.60
C ALA A 61 -27.43 -7.56 7.66
N PHE A 62 -27.14 -7.31 6.39
CA PHE A 62 -26.75 -8.34 5.42
C PHE A 62 -25.51 -9.12 5.88
N LEU A 63 -24.42 -8.42 6.20
CA LEU A 63 -23.16 -9.03 6.62
C LEU A 63 -23.30 -9.84 7.92
N LEU A 64 -24.06 -9.33 8.90
CA LEU A 64 -24.28 -10.01 10.18
C LEU A 64 -25.12 -11.28 10.01
N ASN A 65 -26.20 -11.21 9.22
CA ASN A 65 -27.05 -12.36 8.93
C ASN A 65 -26.29 -13.43 8.14
N ARG A 66 -25.50 -13.02 7.14
CA ARG A 66 -24.59 -13.92 6.40
C ARG A 66 -23.61 -14.62 7.34
N SER A 67 -22.95 -13.86 8.22
CA SER A 67 -21.98 -14.41 9.17
C SER A 67 -22.61 -15.45 10.10
N ARG A 68 -23.83 -15.18 10.59
CA ARG A 68 -24.57 -16.15 11.42
C ARG A 68 -24.92 -17.42 10.65
N ALA A 69 -25.42 -17.31 9.42
CA ALA A 69 -25.73 -18.46 8.59
C ALA A 69 -24.50 -19.36 8.33
N ARG A 70 -23.29 -18.76 8.34
CA ARG A 70 -22.01 -19.44 8.13
C ARG A 70 -21.23 -19.67 9.43
N GLY A 71 -21.91 -19.94 10.54
CA GLY A 71 -21.25 -20.44 11.76
C GLY A 71 -20.89 -19.40 12.82
N GLY A 72 -21.40 -18.18 12.69
CA GLY A 72 -21.44 -17.21 13.77
C GLY A 72 -20.56 -15.99 13.54
N ILE A 73 -20.82 -14.96 14.33
CA ILE A 73 -20.04 -13.72 14.34
C ILE A 73 -18.95 -13.87 15.40
N LYS A 74 -17.69 -13.78 15.01
CA LYS A 74 -16.56 -13.71 15.94
C LYS A 74 -16.03 -12.29 16.01
N ASN A 75 -15.65 -11.86 17.20
CA ASN A 75 -14.89 -10.63 17.40
C ASN A 75 -13.39 -10.95 17.30
N PRO A 76 -12.71 -10.59 16.21
CA PRO A 76 -11.30 -10.93 16.01
C PRO A 76 -10.37 -10.24 17.01
N TYR A 77 -10.80 -9.14 17.64
CA TYR A 77 -9.99 -8.34 18.56
C TYR A 77 -10.26 -8.63 20.04
N GLY A 78 -11.21 -9.53 20.35
CA GLY A 78 -11.55 -9.88 21.73
C GLY A 78 -12.15 -8.73 22.57
N ILE A 79 -12.46 -7.58 21.96
CA ILE A 79 -13.02 -6.39 22.62
C ILE A 79 -14.35 -6.74 23.33
N PRO A 80 -14.43 -6.67 24.67
CA PRO A 80 -15.60 -7.12 25.42
C PRO A 80 -16.91 -6.42 25.05
N THR A 81 -16.87 -5.12 24.72
CA THR A 81 -18.05 -4.32 24.35
C THR A 81 -18.67 -4.79 23.03
N ILE A 82 -17.85 -5.12 22.03
CA ILE A 82 -18.30 -5.70 20.75
C ILE A 82 -18.94 -7.07 20.98
N ASN A 83 -18.34 -7.91 21.82
CA ASN A 83 -18.91 -9.22 22.17
C ASN A 83 -20.27 -9.11 22.86
N TYR A 84 -20.43 -8.12 23.73
CA TYR A 84 -21.71 -7.83 24.36
C TYR A 84 -22.73 -7.35 23.33
N PHE A 85 -22.35 -6.41 22.47
CA PHE A 85 -23.20 -5.89 21.41
C PHE A 85 -23.72 -7.01 20.49
N ILE A 86 -22.84 -7.88 19.99
CA ILE A 86 -23.21 -9.02 19.13
C ILE A 86 -24.27 -9.93 19.79
N LYS A 87 -24.19 -10.15 21.10
CA LYS A 87 -25.16 -10.97 21.85
C LYS A 87 -26.53 -10.30 21.99
N THR A 88 -26.61 -8.98 21.88
CA THR A 88 -27.88 -8.22 21.95
C THR A 88 -28.58 -8.09 20.60
N LEU A 89 -27.93 -8.46 19.50
CA LEU A 89 -28.49 -8.34 18.16
C LEU A 89 -29.67 -9.30 17.92
N PRO A 90 -30.81 -8.83 17.39
CA PRO A 90 -31.95 -9.68 17.02
C PRO A 90 -31.56 -10.69 15.94
N ASP A 91 -32.26 -11.82 15.84
CA ASP A 91 -31.99 -12.87 14.85
C ASP A 91 -33.26 -13.23 14.05
N PRO A 92 -33.32 -12.93 12.73
CA PRO A 92 -32.32 -12.20 11.95
C PRO A 92 -32.24 -10.72 12.34
N VAL A 93 -31.12 -10.07 12.01
CA VAL A 93 -30.94 -8.61 12.15
C VAL A 93 -31.80 -7.90 11.09
N PRO A 94 -32.78 -7.06 11.48
CA PRO A 94 -33.56 -6.28 10.52
C PRO A 94 -32.73 -5.24 9.77
N LYS A 95 -33.08 -4.93 8.53
CA LYS A 95 -32.37 -3.94 7.69
C LYS A 95 -32.38 -2.53 8.28
N ASP A 96 -33.41 -2.18 9.05
CA ASP A 96 -33.58 -0.89 9.74
C ASP A 96 -32.98 -0.87 11.15
N PHE A 97 -32.32 -1.95 11.60
CA PHE A 97 -31.94 -2.08 13.00
C PHE A 97 -31.01 -0.96 13.51
N PHE A 98 -30.05 -0.54 12.70
CA PHE A 98 -29.04 0.44 13.11
C PHE A 98 -29.53 1.89 12.97
N THR A 99 -30.69 2.13 12.37
CA THR A 99 -31.28 3.48 12.28
C THR A 99 -32.23 3.78 13.45
N ARG A 100 -32.49 2.79 14.30
CA ARG A 100 -33.33 2.95 15.50
C ARG A 100 -32.65 3.85 16.53
N PRO A 101 -33.32 4.89 17.05
CA PRO A 101 -32.71 5.84 17.98
C PRO A 101 -32.05 5.19 19.21
N GLU A 102 -32.67 4.17 19.78
CA GLU A 102 -32.15 3.42 20.94
C GLU A 102 -30.90 2.59 20.60
N VAL A 103 -30.74 2.17 19.35
CA VAL A 103 -29.56 1.44 18.88
C VAL A 103 -28.43 2.42 18.61
N LEU A 104 -28.72 3.56 17.95
CA LEU A 104 -27.75 4.62 17.67
C LEU A 104 -27.06 5.16 18.93
N VAL A 105 -27.81 5.32 20.03
CA VAL A 105 -27.24 5.73 21.33
C VAL A 105 -26.26 4.70 21.85
N ASN A 106 -26.63 3.41 21.83
CA ASN A 106 -25.76 2.33 22.30
C ASN A 106 -24.52 2.11 21.41
N LEU A 107 -24.63 2.32 20.08
CA LEU A 107 -23.48 2.23 19.18
C LEU A 107 -22.42 3.28 19.54
N ARG A 108 -22.84 4.52 19.84
CA ARG A 108 -21.90 5.56 20.30
C ARG A 108 -21.13 5.12 21.53
N ASP A 109 -21.79 4.48 22.50
CA ASP A 109 -21.12 4.00 23.72
C ASP A 109 -20.22 2.79 23.47
N VAL A 110 -20.57 1.90 22.53
CA VAL A 110 -19.76 0.73 22.14
C VAL A 110 -18.49 1.15 21.39
N PHE A 111 -18.58 2.21 20.56
CA PHE A 111 -17.49 2.70 19.71
C PHE A 111 -16.80 3.97 20.26
N ALA A 112 -17.21 4.51 21.41
CA ALA A 112 -16.56 5.64 22.08
C ALA A 112 -15.14 5.34 22.61
N TYR A 113 -14.68 4.08 22.54
CA TYR A 113 -13.36 3.65 23.00
C TYR A 113 -12.28 3.61 21.91
N SER A 114 -12.63 3.81 20.66
CA SER A 114 -11.67 4.23 19.65
C SER A 114 -11.70 5.75 19.61
N ASP A 115 -10.57 6.44 19.39
CA ASP A 115 -10.49 7.90 19.13
C ASP A 115 -11.21 8.30 17.81
N SER A 116 -12.21 7.52 17.44
CA SER A 116 -12.85 7.44 16.16
C SER A 116 -14.33 7.12 16.34
N MET A 117 -15.02 7.94 17.14
CA MET A 117 -16.48 8.02 17.07
C MET A 117 -16.96 8.46 15.67
N ASP A 118 -16.06 8.99 14.84
CA ASP A 118 -16.23 9.26 13.41
C ASP A 118 -15.99 8.01 12.53
N GLU A 119 -15.37 6.96 13.08
CA GLU A 119 -15.31 5.59 12.55
C GLU A 119 -16.46 4.74 13.12
N LEU A 120 -17.70 5.19 12.93
CA LEU A 120 -18.76 4.23 12.54
C LEU A 120 -18.61 3.86 11.05
N VAL A 121 -17.39 3.93 10.56
CA VAL A 121 -16.83 3.00 9.61
C VAL A 121 -17.09 1.61 10.19
N VAL A 122 -18.09 0.93 9.64
CA VAL A 122 -18.02 -0.53 9.62
C VAL A 122 -16.69 -0.79 8.96
N HIS A 123 -15.75 -1.22 9.76
CA HIS A 123 -14.58 -1.91 9.32
C HIS A 123 -15.04 -3.36 9.23
N PRO A 124 -15.61 -3.83 8.10
CA PRO A 124 -16.08 -5.22 8.04
C PRO A 124 -14.95 -6.24 8.19
N HIS A 125 -13.69 -5.82 8.30
CA HIS A 125 -12.62 -6.65 8.89
C HIS A 125 -12.96 -7.14 10.32
N VAL A 126 -13.86 -6.48 11.05
CA VAL A 126 -14.37 -6.90 12.38
C VAL A 126 -15.45 -7.97 12.26
N LEU A 127 -16.09 -8.13 11.11
CA LEU A 127 -17.15 -9.11 10.87
C LEU A 127 -16.64 -10.20 9.94
N LYS A 128 -15.68 -11.01 10.42
CA LYS A 128 -15.26 -12.24 9.72
C LYS A 128 -16.45 -13.21 9.64
N PRO A 129 -16.98 -13.52 8.44
CA PRO A 129 -17.85 -14.66 8.24
C PRO A 129 -16.97 -15.87 7.86
N TRP A 130 -16.60 -16.73 8.82
CA TRP A 130 -16.03 -18.03 8.43
C TRP A 130 -16.40 -19.17 9.37
N GLN A 131 -16.84 -20.27 8.74
CA GLN A 131 -17.11 -21.58 9.32
C GLN A 131 -15.92 -22.48 9.03
N GLY A 132 -15.09 -22.74 10.03
CA GLY A 132 -14.04 -23.74 9.94
C GLY A 132 -13.12 -23.70 11.15
N VAL A 133 -12.71 -24.87 11.62
CA VAL A 133 -12.01 -25.08 12.89
C VAL A 133 -10.52 -24.84 12.70
N GLY A 134 -9.97 -23.82 13.34
CA GLY A 134 -8.51 -23.61 13.47
C GLY A 134 -8.12 -22.14 13.38
N SER A 135 -7.59 -21.61 14.49
CA SER A 135 -6.71 -20.43 14.56
C SER A 135 -7.14 -19.17 13.79
N SER A 136 -6.21 -18.27 13.59
CA SER A 136 -6.36 -16.82 13.60
C SER A 136 -5.48 -16.30 12.49
N ASP A 137 -5.79 -16.65 11.26
CA ASP A 137 -4.71 -16.68 10.28
C ASP A 137 -4.89 -15.47 9.35
N HIS A 138 -4.08 -14.43 9.61
CA HIS A 138 -3.70 -13.44 8.59
C HIS A 138 -2.99 -14.11 7.40
N ASP A 139 -2.70 -15.41 7.52
CA ASP A 139 -1.89 -16.25 6.65
C ASP A 139 -2.57 -16.59 5.30
N GLU A 140 -3.88 -16.30 5.14
CA GLU A 140 -4.62 -16.57 3.90
C GLU A 140 -4.77 -15.35 2.98
N ILE A 141 -4.66 -14.12 3.50
CA ILE A 141 -4.83 -12.90 2.70
C ILE A 141 -3.51 -12.53 2.05
N HIS A 142 -3.41 -12.70 0.74
CA HIS A 142 -2.18 -12.43 -0.01
C HIS A 142 -2.29 -11.23 -0.94
N HIS A 143 -3.51 -10.72 -1.18
CA HIS A 143 -3.74 -9.62 -2.11
C HIS A 143 -4.73 -8.58 -1.60
N ARG A 144 -4.60 -7.38 -2.14
CA ARG A 144 -5.50 -6.24 -1.96
C ARG A 144 -5.92 -5.69 -3.31
N LEU A 145 -7.20 -5.36 -3.42
CA LEU A 145 -7.75 -4.56 -4.51
C LEU A 145 -8.22 -3.22 -3.96
N TYR A 146 -7.86 -2.13 -4.63
CA TYR A 146 -8.19 -0.76 -4.25
C TYR A 146 -9.18 -0.18 -5.24
N LEU A 147 -10.24 0.46 -4.75
CA LEU A 147 -11.18 1.21 -5.56
C LEU A 147 -11.24 2.65 -5.05
N ASN A 148 -11.06 3.61 -5.95
CA ASN A 148 -11.21 5.03 -5.62
C ASN A 148 -12.69 5.43 -5.76
N VAL A 149 -13.51 4.93 -4.84
CA VAL A 149 -14.96 5.15 -4.85
C VAL A 149 -15.27 6.42 -4.07
N LYS A 150 -16.08 7.29 -4.67
CA LYS A 150 -16.57 8.48 -3.97
C LYS A 150 -17.40 8.09 -2.77
N ALA A 151 -17.27 8.86 -1.70
CA ALA A 151 -17.96 8.58 -0.44
C ALA A 151 -19.49 8.45 -0.59
N GLU A 152 -20.14 9.20 -1.49
CA GLU A 152 -21.59 9.04 -1.73
C GLU A 152 -21.98 7.68 -2.34
N ASP A 153 -21.07 7.01 -3.04
CA ASP A 153 -21.31 5.78 -3.80
C ASP A 153 -20.71 4.52 -3.12
N GLU A 154 -19.87 4.69 -2.08
CA GLU A 154 -19.17 3.59 -1.39
C GLU A 154 -20.10 2.49 -0.84
N ILE A 155 -21.24 2.83 -0.20
CA ILE A 155 -22.15 1.78 0.31
C ILE A 155 -22.81 1.03 -0.85
N ASP A 156 -23.17 1.72 -1.93
CA ASP A 156 -23.79 1.08 -3.09
C ASP A 156 -22.79 0.12 -3.76
N MET A 157 -21.52 0.54 -3.90
CA MET A 157 -20.45 -0.33 -4.37
C MET A 157 -20.23 -1.54 -3.45
N ALA A 158 -20.19 -1.30 -2.13
CA ALA A 158 -20.05 -2.38 -1.15
C ALA A 158 -21.20 -3.39 -1.26
N MET A 159 -22.45 -2.92 -1.34
CA MET A 159 -23.62 -3.79 -1.50
C MET A 159 -23.51 -4.65 -2.77
N LYS A 160 -23.15 -4.06 -3.92
CA LYS A 160 -22.96 -4.83 -5.16
C LYS A 160 -21.84 -5.85 -5.07
N PHE A 161 -20.73 -5.48 -4.45
CA PHE A 161 -19.62 -6.39 -4.21
C PHE A 161 -20.04 -7.58 -3.32
N VAL A 162 -20.67 -7.32 -2.17
CA VAL A 162 -21.03 -8.39 -1.22
C VAL A 162 -22.12 -9.32 -1.77
N GLU A 163 -23.08 -8.78 -2.53
CA GLU A 163 -24.12 -9.57 -3.22
C GLU A 163 -23.50 -10.53 -4.24
N LYS A 164 -22.54 -10.05 -5.04
CA LYS A 164 -21.85 -10.87 -6.05
C LYS A 164 -20.95 -11.92 -5.41
N CYS A 165 -20.20 -11.56 -4.37
CA CYS A 165 -19.40 -12.52 -3.61
C CYS A 165 -20.28 -13.59 -2.96
N ASP A 166 -21.45 -13.23 -2.41
CA ASP A 166 -22.40 -14.20 -1.84
C ASP A 166 -22.91 -15.19 -2.89
N GLN A 167 -23.31 -14.71 -4.07
CA GLN A 167 -23.78 -15.55 -5.19
C GLN A 167 -22.74 -16.56 -5.67
N LYS A 168 -21.44 -16.23 -5.53
CA LYS A 168 -20.30 -17.05 -5.96
C LYS A 168 -19.62 -17.80 -4.82
N ASP A 169 -20.19 -17.75 -3.62
CA ASP A 169 -19.63 -18.33 -2.39
C ASP A 169 -18.22 -17.84 -2.04
N LEU A 170 -17.87 -16.61 -2.43
CA LEU A 170 -16.57 -16.02 -2.12
C LEU A 170 -16.52 -15.46 -0.69
N PRO A 171 -15.37 -15.54 -0.01
CA PRO A 171 -15.12 -14.84 1.25
C PRO A 171 -15.30 -13.32 1.10
N ILE A 172 -15.65 -12.63 2.18
CA ILE A 172 -15.83 -11.19 2.14
C ILE A 172 -14.97 -10.58 3.23
N GLU A 173 -13.93 -9.86 2.81
CA GLU A 173 -13.12 -9.02 3.67
C GLU A 173 -12.87 -7.70 2.95
N LEU A 174 -13.35 -6.60 3.53
CA LEU A 174 -13.18 -5.28 2.95
C LEU A 174 -13.00 -4.22 4.04
N LYS A 175 -12.42 -3.09 3.65
CA LYS A 175 -12.28 -1.89 4.46
C LYS A 175 -12.84 -0.74 3.63
N ILE A 176 -13.74 0.02 4.24
CA ILE A 176 -14.22 1.30 3.71
C ILE A 176 -13.73 2.34 4.71
N PHE A 177 -13.21 3.49 4.28
CA PHE A 177 -12.73 4.55 5.17
C PHE A 177 -13.58 5.80 4.93
N ARG A 178 -14.30 6.24 5.96
CA ARG A 178 -15.22 7.37 5.87
C ARG A 178 -14.83 8.46 6.84
N LEU A 179 -13.64 9.01 6.65
CA LEU A 179 -13.23 10.24 7.32
C LEU A 179 -12.90 11.25 6.23
N ASP A 180 -13.59 12.40 6.27
CA ASP A 180 -13.23 13.76 5.80
C ASP A 180 -12.12 13.96 4.73
N SER A 181 -11.88 12.96 3.89
CA SER A 181 -10.75 12.88 2.99
C SER A 181 -11.13 12.04 1.78
N ASP A 182 -10.82 12.55 0.58
CA ASP A 182 -11.04 11.87 -0.71
C ASP A 182 -9.87 10.94 -1.02
N ARG A 183 -9.51 10.07 -0.06
CA ARG A 183 -8.36 9.18 -0.19
C ARG A 183 -8.65 8.09 -1.21
N ARG A 184 -7.73 7.86 -2.16
CA ARG A 184 -7.85 6.81 -3.18
C ARG A 184 -7.77 5.39 -2.61
N ASP A 185 -7.36 5.23 -1.34
CA ASP A 185 -7.33 3.96 -0.61
C ASP A 185 -8.49 3.82 0.40
N SER A 186 -9.58 4.58 0.21
CA SER A 186 -10.76 4.51 1.08
C SER A 186 -11.48 3.17 0.97
N PHE A 187 -11.56 2.56 -0.21
CA PHE A 187 -12.21 1.27 -0.44
C PHE A 187 -11.17 0.20 -0.80
N VAL A 188 -10.95 -0.75 0.11
CA VAL A 188 -9.96 -1.83 -0.03
C VAL A 188 -10.65 -3.17 0.15
N ILE A 189 -10.46 -4.07 -0.80
CA ILE A 189 -10.91 -5.46 -0.75
C ILE A 189 -9.68 -6.31 -0.44
N TYR A 190 -9.77 -7.14 0.59
CA TYR A 190 -8.73 -8.11 0.93
C TYR A 190 -9.12 -9.43 0.29
N VAL A 191 -8.17 -10.01 -0.43
CA VAL A 191 -8.41 -11.18 -1.27
C VAL A 191 -7.55 -12.32 -0.75
N PRO A 192 -8.18 -13.46 -0.38
CA PRO A 192 -7.47 -14.69 -0.10
C PRO A 192 -6.61 -15.09 -1.29
N GLY A 193 -5.42 -15.62 -1.06
CA GLY A 193 -4.37 -15.57 -2.06
C GLY A 193 -4.76 -16.09 -3.44
N GLU A 194 -5.20 -17.33 -3.52
CA GLU A 194 -5.43 -17.94 -4.81
C GLU A 194 -6.70 -17.46 -5.54
N GLU A 195 -7.53 -16.60 -4.92
CA GLU A 195 -8.83 -16.17 -5.46
C GLU A 195 -8.76 -14.86 -6.25
N LEU A 196 -7.57 -14.29 -6.47
CA LEU A 196 -7.41 -12.97 -7.12
C LEU A 196 -8.21 -12.81 -8.42
N SER A 197 -8.16 -13.80 -9.32
CA SER A 197 -8.93 -13.75 -10.58
C SER A 197 -10.44 -13.72 -10.36
N SER A 198 -10.94 -14.49 -9.39
CA SER A 198 -12.37 -14.56 -9.04
C SER A 198 -12.90 -13.19 -8.61
N TYR A 199 -12.12 -12.45 -7.81
CA TYR A 199 -12.52 -11.13 -7.32
C TYR A 199 -12.43 -10.05 -8.41
N VAL A 200 -11.44 -10.13 -9.31
CA VAL A 200 -11.37 -9.22 -10.47
C VAL A 200 -12.56 -9.46 -11.40
N ASP A 201 -12.95 -10.71 -11.63
CA ASP A 201 -14.13 -11.04 -12.44
C ASP A 201 -15.42 -10.52 -11.78
N VAL A 202 -15.56 -10.59 -10.45
CA VAL A 202 -16.67 -9.94 -9.71
C VAL A 202 -16.73 -8.44 -10.00
N LEU A 203 -15.60 -7.73 -9.93
CA LEU A 203 -15.57 -6.28 -10.18
C LEU A 203 -15.92 -5.94 -11.64
N ARG A 204 -15.49 -6.77 -12.59
CA ARG A 204 -15.84 -6.63 -14.01
C ARG A 204 -17.34 -6.86 -14.25
N GLU A 205 -17.94 -7.87 -13.63
CA GLU A 205 -19.40 -8.07 -13.69
C GLU A 205 -20.17 -6.88 -13.11
N ILE A 206 -19.71 -6.31 -11.98
CA ILE A 206 -20.33 -5.11 -11.40
C ILE A 206 -20.26 -3.93 -12.38
N LYS A 207 -19.15 -3.76 -13.09
CA LYS A 207 -19.00 -2.74 -14.14
C LYS A 207 -19.97 -2.96 -15.30
N GLU A 208 -20.16 -4.19 -15.74
CA GLU A 208 -21.09 -4.53 -16.83
C GLU A 208 -22.55 -4.27 -16.42
N GLU A 209 -22.92 -4.62 -15.20
CA GLU A 209 -24.30 -4.50 -14.69
C GLU A 209 -24.63 -3.09 -14.16
N ASN A 210 -23.62 -2.36 -13.67
CA ASN A 210 -23.77 -1.05 -13.01
C ASN A 210 -22.78 -0.02 -13.59
N PRO A 211 -22.78 0.22 -14.92
CA PRO A 211 -21.76 1.06 -15.56
C PRO A 211 -21.77 2.51 -15.07
N SER A 212 -22.93 3.04 -14.65
CA SER A 212 -23.04 4.39 -14.10
C SER A 212 -22.39 4.55 -12.72
N LEU A 213 -22.32 3.47 -11.94
CA LEU A 213 -21.63 3.44 -10.66
C LEU A 213 -20.11 3.42 -10.88
N VAL A 214 -19.64 2.51 -11.75
CA VAL A 214 -18.21 2.36 -12.03
C VAL A 214 -17.63 3.55 -12.81
N ALA A 215 -18.42 4.22 -13.66
CA ALA A 215 -17.97 5.43 -14.36
C ALA A 215 -17.58 6.59 -13.45
N LYS A 216 -17.98 6.56 -12.16
CA LYS A 216 -17.60 7.55 -11.17
C LYS A 216 -16.38 7.14 -10.33
N VAL A 217 -15.97 5.88 -10.40
CA VAL A 217 -14.78 5.39 -9.70
C VAL A 217 -13.57 6.03 -10.34
N GLY A 218 -12.76 6.71 -9.52
CA GLY A 218 -11.57 7.40 -9.98
C GLY A 218 -10.42 6.44 -10.24
N GLU A 219 -9.26 7.02 -10.57
CA GLU A 219 -8.02 6.27 -10.67
C GLU A 219 -7.63 5.70 -9.30
N PRO A 220 -7.05 4.49 -9.25
CA PRO A 220 -6.54 3.90 -8.01
C PRO A 220 -5.36 4.70 -7.43
N PRO A 221 -4.89 4.35 -6.21
CA PRO A 221 -3.67 4.95 -5.64
C PRO A 221 -2.50 4.78 -6.62
N ILE A 222 -1.68 5.82 -6.75
CA ILE A 222 -0.65 5.92 -7.80
C ILE A 222 0.40 4.80 -7.75
N PHE A 223 0.53 4.17 -6.59
CA PHE A 223 1.55 3.18 -6.31
C PHE A 223 1.01 1.76 -6.15
N THR A 224 -0.10 1.51 -6.82
CA THR A 224 -0.73 0.19 -6.97
C THR A 224 -0.59 -0.28 -8.41
N GLY A 225 -0.59 -1.60 -8.62
CA GLY A 225 -0.75 -2.16 -9.96
C GLY A 225 -2.09 -1.73 -10.54
N ASN A 226 -2.15 -1.42 -11.84
CA ASN A 226 -3.41 -0.99 -12.47
C ASN A 226 -4.04 -2.14 -13.25
N ILE A 227 -5.32 -2.40 -12.98
CA ILE A 227 -6.18 -3.32 -13.73
C ILE A 227 -7.33 -2.50 -14.32
N ASP A 228 -7.48 -2.58 -15.65
CA ASP A 228 -8.56 -1.98 -16.44
C ASP A 228 -8.75 -0.46 -16.28
N GLY A 229 -7.79 0.26 -15.69
CA GLY A 229 -7.81 1.72 -15.47
C GLY A 229 -8.45 2.16 -14.15
N TRP A 230 -9.11 1.28 -13.39
CA TRP A 230 -9.95 1.67 -12.24
C TRP A 230 -9.83 0.76 -11.01
N ILE A 231 -9.13 -0.36 -11.13
CA ILE A 231 -8.87 -1.29 -10.02
C ILE A 231 -7.38 -1.21 -9.70
N GLY A 232 -7.04 -0.82 -8.48
CA GLY A 232 -5.68 -0.87 -7.96
C GLY A 232 -5.37 -2.25 -7.40
N TYR A 233 -4.13 -2.69 -7.50
CA TYR A 233 -3.65 -3.98 -6.99
C TYR A 233 -2.42 -3.80 -6.09
N GLY A 234 -2.38 -4.55 -4.99
CA GLY A 234 -1.19 -4.73 -4.17
C GLY A 234 -1.17 -6.12 -3.56
N SER A 235 0.02 -6.64 -3.28
CA SER A 235 0.19 -7.92 -2.58
C SER A 235 0.57 -7.70 -1.11
N GLU A 236 0.15 -8.62 -0.25
CA GLU A 236 0.45 -8.61 1.17
C GLU A 236 1.66 -9.49 1.48
N LYS A 237 2.53 -9.05 2.39
CA LYS A 237 3.62 -9.91 2.84
C LYS A 237 3.05 -11.12 3.58
N ILE A 238 3.38 -12.31 3.09
CA ILE A 238 3.13 -13.57 3.79
C ILE A 238 4.06 -13.60 5.02
N ASP A 239 3.52 -13.95 6.19
CA ASP A 239 4.24 -14.14 7.45
C ASP A 239 4.94 -12.93 8.10
N SER A 240 4.65 -11.69 7.68
CA SER A 240 5.22 -10.54 8.41
C SER A 240 4.40 -10.21 9.66
N TYR A 241 4.92 -10.60 10.84
CA TYR A 241 4.51 -10.04 12.13
C TYR A 241 4.74 -8.51 12.23
N GLU A 242 5.48 -7.93 11.27
CA GLU A 242 5.69 -6.48 11.18
C GLU A 242 4.44 -5.78 10.64
N SER A 243 3.93 -4.83 11.42
CA SER A 243 2.71 -4.04 11.15
C SER A 243 2.87 -3.00 10.02
N SER A 244 3.76 -3.22 9.05
CA SER A 244 4.02 -2.27 7.97
C SER A 244 2.96 -2.37 6.87
N SER A 245 2.38 -1.25 6.45
CA SER A 245 1.42 -1.24 5.34
C SER A 245 2.09 -1.50 3.98
N TYR A 246 1.33 -2.00 3.01
CA TYR A 246 1.78 -2.23 1.62
C TYR A 246 2.55 -1.03 1.06
N HIS A 247 1.96 0.16 1.16
CA HIS A 247 2.56 1.40 0.68
C HIS A 247 3.86 1.75 1.41
N ALA A 248 3.94 1.55 2.73
CA ALA A 248 5.13 1.87 3.51
C ALA A 248 6.33 1.01 3.08
N GLU A 249 6.12 -0.27 2.80
CA GLU A 249 7.19 -1.17 2.36
C GLU A 249 7.73 -0.80 0.99
N ARG A 250 6.84 -0.53 0.03
CA ARG A 250 7.28 -0.12 -1.31
C ARG A 250 7.87 1.29 -1.30
N LEU A 251 7.39 2.18 -0.42
CA LEU A 251 7.97 3.52 -0.24
C LEU A 251 9.43 3.47 0.18
N LYS A 252 9.79 2.53 1.07
CA LYS A 252 11.19 2.31 1.46
C LYS A 252 12.04 2.00 0.23
N VAL A 253 11.57 1.14 -0.68
CA VAL A 253 12.27 0.83 -1.94
C VAL A 253 12.51 2.08 -2.77
N ILE A 254 11.46 2.88 -3.02
CA ILE A 254 11.56 4.07 -3.87
C ILE A 254 12.46 5.13 -3.23
N ASN A 255 12.23 5.44 -1.95
CA ASN A 255 13.02 6.43 -1.22
C ASN A 255 14.50 6.03 -1.20
N ASP A 256 14.82 4.78 -0.85
CA ASP A 256 16.20 4.30 -0.81
C ASP A 256 16.85 4.36 -2.20
N SER A 257 16.10 3.99 -3.25
CA SER A 257 16.62 3.98 -4.62
C SER A 257 16.92 5.38 -5.16
N ILE A 258 15.98 6.32 -4.98
CA ILE A 258 16.21 7.73 -5.35
C ILE A 258 17.39 8.29 -4.54
N THR A 259 17.44 7.99 -3.24
CA THR A 259 18.54 8.45 -2.38
C THR A 259 19.88 7.93 -2.88
N ASN A 260 19.98 6.65 -3.25
CA ASN A 260 21.24 6.04 -3.69
C ASN A 260 21.75 6.63 -5.01
N VAL A 261 20.86 6.83 -5.98
CA VAL A 261 21.22 7.44 -7.27
C VAL A 261 21.68 8.88 -7.06
N LEU A 262 20.92 9.68 -6.32
CA LEU A 262 21.26 11.09 -6.07
C LEU A 262 22.49 11.25 -5.15
N ARG A 263 22.71 10.33 -4.20
CA ARG A 263 23.92 10.29 -3.36
C ARG A 263 25.17 10.11 -4.22
N SER A 264 25.11 9.20 -5.20
CA SER A 264 26.21 8.94 -6.12
C SER A 264 26.54 10.20 -6.93
N TYR A 265 25.52 10.88 -7.45
CA TYR A 265 25.70 12.17 -8.12
C TYR A 265 26.36 13.21 -7.21
N VAL A 266 25.87 13.41 -5.98
CA VAL A 266 26.45 14.38 -5.03
C VAL A 266 27.92 14.05 -4.74
N LYS A 267 28.23 12.77 -4.50
CA LYS A 267 29.59 12.30 -4.22
C LYS A 267 30.56 12.57 -5.37
N GLU A 268 30.12 12.40 -6.61
CA GLU A 268 30.93 12.65 -7.82
C GLU A 268 31.07 14.14 -8.15
N ASN A 269 30.19 14.99 -7.63
CA ASN A 269 30.09 16.42 -7.98
C ASN A 269 30.39 17.36 -6.81
N LEU A 270 31.12 16.90 -5.79
CA LEU A 270 31.42 17.69 -4.59
C LEU A 270 32.08 19.05 -4.88
N GLU A 271 32.89 19.17 -5.93
CA GLU A 271 33.57 20.42 -6.30
C GLU A 271 32.75 21.35 -7.21
N THR A 272 31.61 20.86 -7.72
CA THR A 272 30.75 21.62 -8.63
C THR A 272 30.26 22.88 -7.93
N GLN A 273 30.34 24.01 -8.63
CA GLN A 273 29.90 25.30 -8.11
C GLN A 273 28.41 25.50 -8.38
N ILE A 274 27.66 25.83 -7.33
CA ILE A 274 26.22 26.10 -7.37
C ILE A 274 25.93 27.48 -6.79
N SER A 275 24.76 28.03 -7.09
CA SER A 275 24.32 29.30 -6.50
C SER A 275 23.83 29.08 -5.07
N ASN A 276 24.39 29.81 -4.11
CA ASN A 276 23.90 29.83 -2.75
C ASN A 276 22.69 30.77 -2.64
N PRO A 277 21.47 30.26 -2.42
CA PRO A 277 20.27 31.09 -2.38
C PRO A 277 20.26 32.08 -1.21
N ASP A 278 21.02 31.83 -0.14
CA ASP A 278 21.03 32.71 1.04
C ASP A 278 21.91 33.94 0.84
N THR A 279 22.96 33.81 0.01
CA THR A 279 23.99 34.87 -0.15
C THR A 279 24.13 35.37 -1.59
N ASN A 280 23.46 34.73 -2.56
CA ASN A 280 23.64 34.96 -3.99
C ASN A 280 25.10 34.85 -4.46
N GLN A 281 25.92 34.07 -3.74
CA GLN A 281 27.32 33.78 -4.09
C GLN A 281 27.46 32.35 -4.57
N THR A 282 28.55 32.04 -5.29
CA THR A 282 28.89 30.67 -5.63
C THR A 282 29.41 29.92 -4.41
N ILE A 283 28.97 28.68 -4.25
CA ILE A 283 29.42 27.75 -3.21
C ILE A 283 29.63 26.36 -3.84
N SER A 284 30.58 25.58 -3.34
CA SER A 284 30.73 24.19 -3.79
C SER A 284 29.58 23.32 -3.28
N VAL A 285 29.24 22.26 -4.01
CA VAL A 285 28.28 21.24 -3.53
C VAL A 285 28.75 20.68 -2.18
N ARG A 286 30.05 20.45 -1.98
CA ARG A 286 30.63 20.03 -0.70
C ARG A 286 30.24 20.98 0.43
N ASP A 287 30.56 22.26 0.29
CA ASP A 287 30.36 23.23 1.37
C ASP A 287 28.86 23.45 1.64
N TYR A 288 28.03 23.43 0.59
CA TYR A 288 26.58 23.54 0.73
C TYR A 288 25.98 22.31 1.44
N PHE A 289 26.40 21.11 1.07
CA PHE A 289 25.99 19.86 1.71
C PHE A 289 26.39 19.83 3.20
N THR A 290 27.64 20.15 3.52
CA THR A 290 28.13 20.26 4.91
C THR A 290 27.34 21.29 5.71
N LYS A 291 27.08 22.47 5.13
CA LYS A 291 26.26 23.52 5.74
C LYS A 291 24.84 23.01 6.05
N ASN A 292 24.20 22.29 5.13
CA ASN A 292 22.85 21.75 5.35
C ASN A 292 22.83 20.68 6.44
N LEU A 293 23.81 19.76 6.46
CA LEU A 293 23.94 18.81 7.56
C LEU A 293 24.13 19.49 8.92
N LYS A 294 24.94 20.56 8.97
CA LYS A 294 25.06 21.37 10.19
C LYS A 294 23.71 21.97 10.59
N ASN A 295 22.95 22.54 9.65
CA ASN A 295 21.63 23.11 9.94
C ASN A 295 20.68 22.07 10.56
N GLN A 296 20.71 20.83 10.06
CA GLN A 296 19.95 19.71 10.64
C GLN A 296 20.39 19.42 12.09
N VAL A 297 21.71 19.42 12.37
CA VAL A 297 22.24 19.28 13.74
C VAL A 297 21.77 20.43 14.63
N VAL A 298 21.78 21.67 14.13
CA VAL A 298 21.29 22.84 14.89
C VAL A 298 19.79 22.69 15.19
N GLU A 299 18.99 22.22 14.23
CA GLU A 299 17.54 22.05 14.40
C GLU A 299 17.20 20.98 15.45
N GLN A 300 17.87 19.83 15.43
CA GLN A 300 17.74 18.82 16.50
C GLN A 300 18.00 19.43 17.89
N LYS A 301 18.89 20.42 17.91
CA LYS A 301 19.37 21.11 19.09
C LYS A 301 18.67 22.46 19.27
N ARG A 302 17.44 22.65 18.75
CA ARG A 302 16.58 23.87 18.87
C ARG A 302 16.45 24.51 20.27
N ARG A 303 16.97 23.87 21.32
CA ARG A 303 17.14 24.43 22.67
C ARG A 303 18.41 25.27 22.89
N TYR A 304 19.37 25.30 21.96
CA TYR A 304 20.59 26.10 22.07
C TYR A 304 20.42 27.39 21.27
N THR A 305 20.10 28.48 21.94
CA THR A 305 20.18 29.83 21.38
C THR A 305 21.63 30.13 21.01
N ASN A 306 21.89 30.31 19.70
CA ASN A 306 23.17 30.64 19.07
C ASN A 306 24.34 29.71 19.46
N LEU A 307 24.65 28.74 18.58
CA LEU A 307 25.92 28.02 18.65
C LEU A 307 27.07 29.03 18.58
N ASP A 308 27.98 28.98 19.55
CA ASP A 308 29.19 29.79 19.50
C ASP A 308 30.08 29.35 18.32
N SER A 309 31.02 30.21 17.94
CA SER A 309 31.87 29.97 16.77
C SER A 309 32.75 28.72 16.90
N LYS A 310 33.17 28.37 18.12
CA LYS A 310 34.02 27.19 18.36
C LYS A 310 33.20 25.92 18.13
N THR A 311 32.01 25.84 18.73
CA THR A 311 31.09 24.71 18.55
C THR A 311 30.69 24.55 17.09
N SER A 312 30.42 25.64 16.37
CA SER A 312 30.09 25.61 14.93
C SER A 312 31.24 25.02 14.09
N GLN A 313 32.48 25.43 14.35
CA GLN A 313 33.67 24.90 13.66
C GLN A 313 33.95 23.43 13.99
N GLU A 314 33.69 23.01 15.22
CA GLU A 314 33.82 21.60 15.64
C GLU A 314 32.81 20.70 14.89
N ILE A 315 31.57 21.15 14.70
CA ILE A 315 30.57 20.43 13.89
C ILE A 315 31.01 20.35 12.43
N ASP A 316 31.42 21.47 11.82
CA ASP A 316 31.88 21.50 10.43
C ASP A 316 33.04 20.50 10.23
N SER A 317 34.04 20.55 11.11
CA SER A 317 35.20 19.64 11.06
C SER A 317 34.81 18.17 11.19
N ALA A 318 33.88 17.84 12.10
CA ALA A 318 33.43 16.47 12.31
C ALA A 318 32.66 15.93 11.09
N ILE A 319 31.83 16.76 10.46
CA ILE A 319 31.11 16.42 9.22
C ILE A 319 32.11 16.23 8.07
N GLU A 320 33.03 17.18 7.88
CA GLU A 320 34.04 17.13 6.80
C GLU A 320 34.92 15.88 6.90
N GLN A 321 35.42 15.56 8.11
CA GLN A 321 36.24 14.36 8.34
C GLN A 321 35.48 13.05 8.07
N SER A 322 34.14 13.11 8.11
CA SER A 322 33.27 11.94 7.93
C SER A 322 32.53 11.95 6.60
N LEU A 323 32.84 12.89 5.70
CA LEU A 323 32.05 13.12 4.49
C LEU A 323 31.97 11.87 3.59
N GLU A 324 33.07 11.13 3.45
CA GLU A 324 33.10 9.91 2.66
C GLU A 324 32.19 8.81 3.24
N GLU A 325 32.19 8.65 4.57
CA GLU A 325 31.31 7.72 5.29
C GLU A 325 29.85 8.16 5.21
N LEU A 326 29.57 9.45 5.39
CA LEU A 326 28.23 10.04 5.32
C LEU A 326 27.60 9.85 3.93
N LEU A 327 28.41 9.83 2.87
CA LEU A 327 28.01 9.58 1.49
C LEU A 327 28.16 8.12 1.05
N SER A 328 28.46 7.19 1.96
CA SER A 328 28.40 5.75 1.69
C SER A 328 26.97 5.23 1.76
N ASP A 329 26.64 4.29 0.87
CA ASP A 329 25.45 3.42 0.88
C ASP A 329 25.21 2.71 2.23
N GLU A 330 26.26 2.36 2.96
CA GLU A 330 26.18 1.63 4.24
C GLU A 330 25.87 2.50 5.46
N PHE A 331 25.82 3.83 5.31
CA PHE A 331 25.56 4.73 6.43
C PHE A 331 24.17 4.51 7.04
N LYS A 332 24.11 4.26 8.35
CA LYS A 332 22.85 4.07 9.10
C LYS A 332 22.57 5.24 10.04
N GLU A 333 23.35 5.31 11.11
CA GLU A 333 23.30 6.34 12.13
C GLU A 333 24.65 6.35 12.85
N LYS A 334 25.13 7.56 13.18
CA LYS A 334 26.37 7.73 13.92
C LYS A 334 26.27 8.91 14.87
N SER A 335 26.80 8.71 16.07
CA SER A 335 26.98 9.76 17.06
C SER A 335 28.39 10.36 16.91
N TYR A 336 28.45 11.68 16.87
CA TYR A 336 29.68 12.46 16.78
C TYR A 336 29.93 13.15 18.11
N GLN A 337 31.13 13.00 18.63
CA GLN A 337 31.60 13.63 19.85
C GLN A 337 32.61 14.72 19.48
N THR A 338 32.30 15.94 19.89
CA THR A 338 33.21 17.09 19.82
C THR A 338 33.58 17.51 21.24
N GLU A 339 34.51 18.44 21.40
CA GLU A 339 34.84 18.96 22.74
C GLU A 339 33.64 19.65 23.39
N SER A 340 32.82 20.33 22.57
CA SER A 340 31.74 21.20 23.04
C SER A 340 30.37 20.51 23.05
N MET A 341 30.17 19.45 22.25
CA MET A 341 28.88 18.76 22.18
C MET A 341 28.90 17.34 21.58
N THR A 342 27.78 16.62 21.80
CA THR A 342 27.41 15.42 21.05
C THR A 342 26.25 15.71 20.09
N PHE A 343 26.36 15.22 18.85
CA PHE A 343 25.25 15.22 17.90
C PHE A 343 25.12 13.88 17.15
N GLN A 344 23.98 13.66 16.52
CA GLN A 344 23.69 12.45 15.76
C GLN A 344 23.31 12.79 14.33
N LEU A 345 23.86 12.06 13.38
CA LEU A 345 23.41 12.05 12.00
C LEU A 345 22.89 10.65 11.68
N ASN A 346 21.83 10.60 10.89
CA ASN A 346 21.17 9.37 10.48
C ASN A 346 20.77 9.52 9.01
N ARG A 347 20.28 8.43 8.40
CA ARG A 347 19.89 8.42 6.99
C ARG A 347 18.91 9.53 6.60
N PHE A 348 18.00 9.94 7.48
CA PHE A 348 17.08 11.05 7.19
C PHE A 348 17.82 12.37 6.96
N HIS A 349 18.78 12.70 7.83
CA HIS A 349 19.58 13.92 7.68
C HIS A 349 20.40 13.91 6.37
N ILE A 350 20.97 12.77 6.01
CA ILE A 350 21.74 12.62 4.76
C ILE A 350 20.82 12.80 3.55
N ARG A 351 19.67 12.12 3.57
CA ARG A 351 18.64 12.16 2.52
C ARG A 351 18.14 13.59 2.28
N SER A 352 17.87 14.32 3.37
CA SER A 352 17.50 15.73 3.32
C SER A 352 18.60 16.61 2.74
N ALA A 353 19.84 16.46 3.19
CA ALA A 353 20.95 17.25 2.67
C ALA A 353 21.25 16.96 1.18
N ILE A 354 21.08 15.71 0.73
CA ILE A 354 21.16 15.33 -0.69
C ILE A 354 20.07 16.04 -1.48
N ALA A 355 18.80 15.92 -1.06
CA ALA A 355 17.67 16.54 -1.76
C ALA A 355 17.86 18.05 -1.91
N ASP A 356 18.28 18.71 -0.82
CA ASP A 356 18.52 20.15 -0.83
C ASP A 356 19.69 20.52 -1.77
N ALA A 357 20.81 19.79 -1.74
CA ALA A 357 21.96 20.05 -2.62
C ALA A 357 21.62 19.86 -4.11
N ILE A 358 20.90 18.78 -4.43
CA ILE A 358 20.43 18.51 -5.79
C ILE A 358 19.49 19.62 -6.26
N SER A 359 18.60 20.14 -5.41
CA SER A 359 17.67 21.22 -5.78
C SER A 359 18.37 22.53 -6.20
N LYS A 360 19.66 22.69 -5.90
CA LYS A 360 20.48 23.85 -6.28
C LYS A 360 21.40 23.58 -7.46
N CYS A 361 21.49 22.33 -7.89
CA CYS A 361 22.20 21.97 -9.11
C CYS A 361 21.28 22.28 -10.30
N ASP A 362 21.81 22.97 -11.32
CA ASP A 362 21.11 23.16 -12.59
C ASP A 362 21.17 21.87 -13.41
N ILE A 363 20.36 20.88 -13.00
CA ILE A 363 20.30 19.56 -13.62
C ILE A 363 18.88 19.16 -13.97
N ASP A 364 18.77 18.53 -15.13
CA ASP A 364 17.56 17.85 -15.56
C ASP A 364 17.48 16.48 -14.89
N LEU A 365 16.57 16.37 -13.92
CA LEU A 365 16.40 15.18 -13.09
C LEU A 365 15.83 13.98 -13.84
N SER A 366 15.12 14.23 -14.95
CA SER A 366 14.56 13.15 -15.77
C SER A 366 15.65 12.21 -16.32
N LYS A 367 16.90 12.71 -16.40
CA LYS A 367 18.07 11.92 -16.79
C LYS A 367 18.41 10.79 -15.82
N PHE A 368 17.97 10.89 -14.56
CA PHE A 368 18.21 9.84 -13.55
C PHE A 368 17.13 8.76 -13.55
N LEU A 369 16.02 8.92 -14.27
CA LEU A 369 14.93 7.94 -14.26
C LEU A 369 15.38 6.52 -14.64
N PRO A 370 16.24 6.28 -15.65
CA PRO A 370 16.73 4.94 -15.96
C PRO A 370 17.53 4.31 -14.82
N ASP A 371 18.40 5.08 -14.16
CA ASP A 371 19.22 4.61 -13.04
C ASP A 371 18.35 4.36 -11.80
N ILE A 372 17.36 5.23 -11.54
CA ILE A 372 16.37 5.04 -10.47
C ILE A 372 15.57 3.76 -10.71
N LYS A 373 15.10 3.49 -11.93
CA LYS A 373 14.39 2.24 -12.25
C LYS A 373 15.26 1.02 -11.95
N LYS A 374 16.52 1.03 -12.40
CA LYS A 374 17.47 -0.06 -12.16
C LYS A 374 17.73 -0.27 -10.66
N GLU A 375 17.89 0.81 -9.92
CA GLU A 375 18.11 0.76 -8.47
C GLU A 375 16.86 0.24 -7.72
N ILE A 376 15.66 0.61 -8.17
CA ILE A 376 14.40 0.06 -7.65
C ILE A 376 14.34 -1.45 -7.86
N GLN A 377 14.66 -1.94 -9.07
CA GLN A 377 14.70 -3.37 -9.36
C GLN A 377 15.68 -4.11 -8.44
N ALA A 378 16.87 -3.56 -8.23
CA ALA A 378 17.86 -4.14 -7.32
C ALA A 378 17.36 -4.17 -5.86
N ASN A 379 16.78 -3.07 -5.39
CA ASN A 379 16.26 -2.96 -4.02
C ASN A 379 14.98 -3.79 -3.78
N ALA A 380 14.19 -4.03 -4.82
CA ALA A 380 13.03 -4.90 -4.80
C ALA A 380 13.43 -6.35 -4.50
N ILE A 381 14.46 -6.87 -5.22
CA ILE A 381 14.99 -8.23 -5.01
C ILE A 381 15.41 -8.43 -3.56
N ILE A 382 16.15 -7.48 -2.98
CA ILE A 382 16.63 -7.54 -1.59
C ILE A 382 15.46 -7.65 -0.59
N ARG A 383 14.30 -7.09 -0.93
CA ARG A 383 13.11 -7.03 -0.07
C ARG A 383 12.07 -8.09 -0.40
N GLY A 384 12.38 -9.04 -1.29
CA GLY A 384 11.45 -10.10 -1.69
C GLY A 384 10.32 -9.65 -2.62
N MET A 385 10.47 -8.48 -3.24
CA MET A 385 9.50 -7.94 -4.20
C MET A 385 9.87 -8.35 -5.63
N ASP A 386 8.87 -8.49 -6.48
CA ASP A 386 9.09 -8.74 -7.90
C ASP A 386 9.75 -7.51 -8.54
N PRO A 387 10.98 -7.62 -9.08
CA PRO A 387 11.68 -6.48 -9.67
C PRO A 387 10.96 -5.92 -10.90
N ASP A 388 10.23 -6.75 -11.65
CA ASP A 388 9.56 -6.32 -12.87
C ASP A 388 8.15 -5.76 -12.58
N LYS A 389 7.58 -6.08 -11.41
CA LYS A 389 6.27 -5.59 -10.96
C LYS A 389 6.25 -5.36 -9.46
N ILE A 390 6.67 -4.18 -9.01
CA ILE A 390 6.85 -3.84 -7.58
C ILE A 390 5.58 -4.01 -6.72
N CYS A 391 4.40 -4.02 -7.34
CA CYS A 391 3.13 -4.30 -6.68
C CYS A 391 2.98 -5.76 -6.23
N PHE A 392 3.84 -6.65 -6.69
CA PHE A 392 3.96 -8.05 -6.28
C PHE A 392 5.15 -8.28 -5.34
N ASP A 393 4.92 -9.06 -4.28
CA ASP A 393 5.96 -9.85 -3.65
C ASP A 393 6.18 -11.13 -4.47
N VAL A 394 7.43 -11.59 -4.55
CA VAL A 394 7.84 -12.77 -5.33
C VAL A 394 7.05 -14.01 -4.91
N GLU A 395 6.88 -14.18 -3.60
CA GLU A 395 6.16 -15.32 -3.03
C GLU A 395 4.69 -15.37 -3.49
N ASN A 396 3.99 -14.24 -3.43
CA ASN A 396 2.59 -14.15 -3.88
C ASN A 396 2.43 -14.44 -5.37
N ARG A 397 3.37 -13.96 -6.19
CA ARG A 397 3.37 -14.29 -7.63
C ARG A 397 3.58 -15.79 -7.85
N ASP A 398 4.53 -16.39 -7.14
CA ASP A 398 4.88 -17.79 -7.34
C ASP A 398 3.73 -18.71 -6.89
N LEU A 399 3.02 -18.36 -5.81
CA LEU A 399 1.79 -19.04 -5.38
C LEU A 399 0.68 -18.95 -6.44
N LEU A 400 0.42 -17.76 -6.99
CA LEU A 400 -0.55 -17.56 -8.08
C LEU A 400 -0.23 -18.46 -9.29
N PHE A 401 1.04 -18.63 -9.62
CA PHE A 401 1.47 -19.45 -10.76
C PHE A 401 1.46 -20.94 -10.49
N ALA A 402 1.67 -21.37 -9.24
CA ALA A 402 1.63 -22.78 -8.86
C ALA A 402 0.22 -23.36 -9.07
N ARG A 403 -0.83 -22.61 -8.74
CA ARG A 403 -2.22 -23.04 -8.94
C ARG A 403 -2.62 -23.20 -10.40
N ASP A 404 -2.20 -22.29 -11.28
CA ASP A 404 -2.45 -22.44 -12.72
C ASP A 404 -1.87 -23.77 -13.26
N ASN A 405 -0.80 -24.29 -12.65
CA ASN A 405 -0.23 -25.58 -13.02
C ASN A 405 -1.03 -26.76 -12.43
N SER A 406 -1.46 -26.68 -11.16
CA SER A 406 -2.25 -27.75 -10.54
C SER A 406 -3.64 -27.89 -11.17
N GLU A 407 -4.30 -26.79 -11.53
CA GLU A 407 -5.59 -26.81 -12.23
C GLU A 407 -5.47 -27.43 -13.63
N LYS A 408 -4.34 -27.20 -14.33
CA LYS A 408 -4.06 -27.86 -15.61
C LYS A 408 -3.82 -29.36 -15.46
N GLU A 409 -3.13 -29.77 -14.40
CA GLU A 409 -2.89 -31.19 -14.10
C GLU A 409 -4.20 -31.92 -13.79
N LEU A 410 -5.08 -31.32 -12.96
CA LEU A 410 -6.41 -31.86 -12.67
C LEU A 410 -7.29 -31.99 -13.94
N GLN A 411 -7.31 -30.96 -14.80
CA GLN A 411 -8.05 -31.02 -16.06
C GLN A 411 -7.48 -32.06 -17.05
N ALA A 412 -6.17 -32.32 -17.00
CA ALA A 412 -5.53 -33.37 -17.79
C ALA A 412 -5.84 -34.78 -17.27
N GLU A 413 -6.05 -34.96 -15.96
CA GLU A 413 -6.46 -36.23 -15.35
C GLU A 413 -7.94 -36.56 -15.58
N ASP A 414 -8.83 -35.56 -15.59
CA ASP A 414 -10.27 -35.70 -15.86
C ASP A 414 -10.62 -35.81 -17.35
N SER A 415 -9.65 -35.60 -18.24
CA SER A 415 -9.84 -35.85 -19.68
C SER A 415 -9.98 -37.35 -19.94
N PRO A 416 -11.04 -37.82 -20.64
CA PRO A 416 -11.26 -39.24 -20.85
C PRO A 416 -10.07 -39.85 -21.57
N LYS A 417 -9.33 -40.74 -20.88
CA LYS A 417 -8.30 -41.58 -21.50
C LYS A 417 -8.99 -42.38 -22.59
N VAL A 418 -8.75 -42.01 -23.85
CA VAL A 418 -9.18 -42.80 -25.01
C VAL A 418 -8.49 -44.16 -24.90
N LEU A 419 -9.19 -45.13 -24.34
CA LEU A 419 -8.82 -46.54 -24.42
C LEU A 419 -8.93 -46.92 -25.90
N ILE A 420 -7.80 -46.84 -26.61
CA ILE A 420 -7.68 -47.41 -27.94
C ILE A 420 -7.73 -48.93 -27.77
N TYR A 421 -8.94 -49.50 -27.86
CA TYR A 421 -9.10 -50.93 -28.10
C TYR A 421 -8.63 -51.21 -29.52
N SER A 422 -7.47 -51.86 -29.65
CA SER A 422 -7.02 -52.41 -30.92
C SER A 422 -7.85 -53.65 -31.25
N ASP A 423 -8.88 -53.50 -32.07
CA ASP A 423 -9.54 -54.63 -32.72
C ASP A 423 -8.55 -55.26 -33.72
N LYS A 424 -7.95 -56.38 -33.31
CA LYS A 424 -7.25 -57.27 -34.24
C LYS A 424 -8.30 -57.93 -35.14
N ASN A 425 -8.38 -57.43 -36.37
CA ASN A 425 -9.14 -57.97 -37.47
C ASN A 425 -9.06 -59.50 -37.55
N ASN A 426 -10.25 -60.10 -37.63
CA ASN A 426 -10.50 -61.41 -38.22
C ASN A 426 -9.86 -61.47 -39.62
N SER A 427 -9.00 -62.46 -39.81
CA SER A 427 -8.50 -62.87 -41.11
C SER A 427 -9.63 -63.45 -41.98
N SER A 428 -9.64 -62.95 -43.20
CA SER A 428 -10.41 -63.31 -44.38
C SER A 428 -10.45 -64.81 -44.70
N ASN A 429 -11.62 -65.24 -45.20
CA ASN A 429 -11.81 -66.48 -45.94
C ASN A 429 -12.37 -66.14 -47.33
N GLN A 430 -11.70 -66.65 -48.37
CA GLN A 430 -12.15 -66.87 -49.77
C GLN A 430 -12.40 -65.60 -50.61
N SER A 431 -11.90 -65.48 -51.84
CA SER A 431 -11.64 -66.47 -52.91
C SER A 431 -10.45 -66.10 -53.80
#